data_AF-A0A661K437-F1
#
_entry.id   AF-A0A661K437-F1
#
_cell.length_a   1.000
_cell.length_b   1.000
_cell.length_c   1.000
_cell.angle_alpha   90.00
_cell.angle_beta   90.00
_cell.angle_gamma   90.00
#
_symmetry.space_group_name_H-M   'P 1'
#
loop_
_entity.id
_entity.type
_entity.pdbx_description
1 polymer ?
#
loop_
_entity_poly.entity_id
_entity_poly.type
_entity_poly.pdbx_seq_one_letter_code
_entity_poly.pdbx_strand_id
1 'polypeptide(L)'
;MHVPWYLYLPIAGSSVNILLVLSLGLLVGLLSGIFGVGGGFLMTPLLIMIGIPPTVAAASDSNQIVGASTSGTIAHFRLGNVDFKMGILLLIGGVTGGTVGVQIIKILRQLGNADFLIKIT
;
A
#
# COMPACT_ATOMS: atom_id res chain seq x y z
N MET A 1 -24.25 11.58 23.79
CA MET A 1 -22.98 12.00 23.15
C MET A 1 -22.97 11.40 21.75
N HIS A 2 -23.24 12.21 20.71
CA HIS A 2 -23.24 11.73 19.32
C HIS A 2 -21.79 11.59 18.86
N VAL A 3 -21.29 10.36 18.77
CA VAL A 3 -19.99 10.10 18.15
C VAL A 3 -20.13 10.44 16.67
N PRO A 4 -19.44 11.47 16.14
CA PRO A 4 -19.54 11.75 14.72
C PRO A 4 -18.88 10.59 13.97
N TRP A 5 -19.68 9.82 13.24
CA TRP A 5 -19.20 8.72 12.39
C TRP A 5 -18.29 9.19 11.25
N TYR A 6 -18.12 10.50 11.09
CA TYR A 6 -17.27 11.15 10.11
C TYR A 6 -16.09 11.81 10.81
N LEU A 7 -14.88 11.36 10.47
CA LEU A 7 -13.63 11.96 10.92
C LEU A 7 -13.10 12.86 9.80
N TYR A 8 -12.89 14.13 10.10
CA TYR A 8 -12.21 15.04 9.19
C TYR A 8 -10.71 14.73 9.18
N LEU A 9 -10.18 14.38 8.01
CA LEU A 9 -8.74 14.14 7.83
C LEU A 9 -8.10 15.45 7.35
N PRO A 10 -7.40 16.22 8.21
CA PRO A 10 -6.84 17.51 7.83
C PRO A 10 -5.76 17.40 6.75
N ILE A 11 -5.13 16.23 6.63
CA ILE A 11 -4.10 15.91 5.64
C ILE A 11 -4.73 15.55 4.28
N ALA A 12 -5.93 14.96 4.27
CA ALA A 12 -6.64 14.58 3.04
C ALA A 12 -7.64 15.64 2.58
N GLY A 13 -8.01 16.61 3.43
CA GLY A 13 -9.02 17.62 3.15
C GLY A 13 -10.44 17.06 3.01
N SER A 14 -10.66 15.82 3.45
CA SER A 14 -11.92 15.09 3.27
C SER A 14 -12.43 14.48 4.59
N SER A 15 -13.76 14.43 4.72
CA SER A 15 -14.44 13.78 5.83
C SER A 15 -14.72 12.33 5.47
N VAL A 16 -14.16 11.38 6.22
CA VAL A 16 -14.29 9.95 5.93
C VAL A 16 -15.05 9.25 7.04
N ASN A 17 -15.90 8.29 6.66
CA ASN A 17 -16.64 7.50 7.63
C ASN A 17 -15.69 6.51 8.34
N ILE A 18 -15.64 6.56 9.67
CA ILE A 18 -14.75 5.73 10.49
C ILE A 18 -15.03 4.25 10.30
N LEU A 19 -16.31 3.83 10.26
CA LEU A 19 -16.68 2.42 10.04
C LEU A 19 -16.18 1.90 8.71
N LEU A 20 -16.21 2.76 7.67
CA LEU A 20 -15.79 2.39 6.32
C LEU A 20 -14.28 2.18 6.24
N VAL A 21 -13.49 3.05 6.88
CA VAL A 21 -12.03 2.89 6.93
C VAL A 21 -11.64 1.66 7.75
N LEU A 22 -12.36 1.41 8.84
CA LEU A 22 -12.09 0.28 9.75
C LEU A 22 -12.46 -1.06 9.10
N SER A 23 -13.59 -1.13 8.39
CA SER A 23 -13.98 -2.32 7.64
C SER A 23 -13.04 -2.60 6.46
N LEU A 24 -12.63 -1.57 5.72
CA LEU A 24 -11.62 -1.69 4.66
C LEU A 24 -10.28 -2.18 5.21
N GLY A 25 -9.80 -1.58 6.31
CA GLY A 25 -8.55 -1.97 6.96
C GLY A 25 -8.56 -3.43 7.43
N LEU A 26 -9.68 -3.88 8.00
CA LEU A 26 -9.85 -5.29 8.38
C LEU A 26 -9.87 -6.23 7.17
N LEU A 27 -10.64 -5.89 6.14
CA LEU A 27 -10.81 -6.74 4.96
C LEU A 27 -9.50 -6.85 4.17
N VAL A 28 -8.87 -5.70 3.89
CA VAL A 28 -7.58 -5.65 3.20
C VAL A 28 -6.47 -6.27 4.06
N GLY A 29 -6.46 -6.03 5.37
CA GLY A 29 -5.50 -6.64 6.29
C GLY A 29 -5.60 -8.17 6.35
N LEU A 30 -6.82 -8.70 6.37
CA LEU A 30 -7.06 -10.15 6.36
C LEU A 30 -6.64 -10.78 5.03
N LEU A 31 -7.04 -10.19 3.90
CA LEU A 31 -6.60 -10.64 2.58
C LEU A 31 -5.07 -10.56 2.45
N SER A 32 -4.48 -9.44 2.86
CA SER A 32 -3.03 -9.24 2.87
C SER A 32 -2.31 -10.30 3.71
N GLY A 33 -2.85 -10.64 4.88
CA GLY A 33 -2.29 -11.67 5.75
C GLY A 33 -2.32 -13.06 5.13
N ILE A 34 -3.41 -13.38 4.41
CA ILE A 34 -3.55 -14.68 3.71
C ILE A 34 -2.61 -14.77 2.51
N PHE A 35 -2.53 -13.72 1.70
CA PHE A 35 -1.72 -13.73 0.48
C PHE A 35 -0.24 -13.41 0.72
N GLY A 36 0.11 -12.80 1.85
CA GLY A 36 1.49 -12.41 2.18
C GLY A 36 2.05 -11.25 1.34
N VAL A 37 1.22 -10.55 0.57
CA VAL A 37 1.64 -9.52 -0.41
C VAL A 37 1.68 -8.11 0.19
N GLY A 38 1.32 -7.95 1.46
CA GLY A 38 1.40 -6.66 2.14
C GLY A 38 0.26 -5.67 1.86
N GLY A 39 -0.80 -6.05 1.14
CA GLY A 39 -2.10 -5.34 1.14
C GLY A 39 -2.19 -4.05 0.33
N GLY A 40 -1.05 -3.41 0.05
CA GLY A 40 -1.05 -2.08 -0.55
C GLY A 40 -1.52 -1.97 -1.99
N PHE A 41 -1.43 -3.08 -2.74
CA PHE A 41 -2.00 -3.14 -4.09
C PHE A 41 -3.53 -2.96 -4.11
N LEU A 42 -4.22 -3.20 -2.98
CA LEU A 42 -5.66 -2.98 -2.84
C LEU A 42 -5.96 -1.68 -2.08
N MET A 43 -5.25 -1.41 -0.97
CA MET A 43 -5.59 -0.28 -0.11
C MET A 43 -5.38 1.06 -0.82
N THR A 44 -4.26 1.23 -1.52
CA THR A 44 -3.96 2.47 -2.25
C THR A 44 -5.05 2.84 -3.27
N PRO A 45 -5.45 1.97 -4.22
CA PRO A 45 -6.52 2.31 -5.18
C PRO A 45 -7.89 2.49 -4.51
N LEU A 46 -8.22 1.73 -3.47
CA LEU A 46 -9.49 1.88 -2.74
C LEU A 46 -9.58 3.25 -2.05
N LEU A 47 -8.51 3.71 -1.41
CA LEU A 47 -8.46 5.05 -0.80
C LEU A 47 -8.58 6.16 -1.84
N ILE A 48 -7.95 6.00 -3.01
CA ILE A 48 -8.09 6.94 -4.13
C ILE A 48 -9.54 6.99 -4.63
N MET A 49 -10.23 5.85 -4.74
CA MET A 49 -11.65 5.79 -5.14
C MET A 49 -12.58 6.50 -4.13
N ILE A 50 -12.20 6.54 -2.85
CA ILE A 50 -12.92 7.25 -1.79
C ILE A 50 -12.64 8.77 -1.81
N GLY A 51 -11.77 9.23 -2.72
CA GLY A 51 -11.45 10.65 -2.90
C GLY A 51 -10.29 11.13 -2.03
N ILE A 52 -9.48 10.22 -1.46
CA ILE A 52 -8.26 10.60 -0.75
C ILE A 52 -7.16 10.90 -1.78
N PRO A 53 -6.40 12.01 -1.62
CA PRO A 53 -5.31 12.34 -2.53
C PRO A 53 -4.31 11.19 -2.68
N PRO A 54 -3.82 10.87 -3.90
CA PRO A 54 -2.93 9.73 -4.14
C PRO A 54 -1.67 9.72 -3.28
N THR A 55 -1.10 10.89 -2.98
CA THR A 55 0.08 11.05 -2.12
C THR A 55 -0.21 10.63 -0.67
N VAL A 56 -1.39 11.00 -0.15
CA VAL A 56 -1.83 10.67 1.21
C VAL A 56 -2.21 9.19 1.30
N ALA A 57 -2.89 8.67 0.27
CA ALA A 57 -3.23 7.25 0.17
C ALA A 57 -1.97 6.38 0.18
N ALA A 58 -0.99 6.67 -0.67
CA ALA A 58 0.25 5.90 -0.75
C ALA A 58 1.09 5.97 0.54
N ALA A 59 1.14 7.14 1.20
CA ALA A 59 1.86 7.31 2.46
C ALA A 59 1.17 6.59 3.64
N SER A 60 -0.16 6.58 3.66
CA SER A 60 -0.92 5.88 4.71
C SER A 60 -0.83 4.36 4.54
N ASP A 61 -0.92 3.91 3.29
CA ASP A 61 -0.83 2.51 2.92
C ASP A 61 0.56 1.94 3.26
N SER A 62 1.66 2.59 2.86
CA SER A 62 3.01 2.09 3.14
C SER A 62 3.26 1.83 4.64
N ASN A 63 2.74 2.69 5.52
CA ASN A 63 2.78 2.47 6.98
C ASN A 63 1.95 1.25 7.41
N GLN A 64 0.78 1.05 6.81
CA GLN A 64 -0.05 -0.13 7.04
C GLN A 64 0.67 -1.42 6.60
N ILE A 65 1.30 -1.42 5.42
CA ILE A 65 2.06 -2.57 4.91
C ILE A 65 3.16 -2.96 5.90
N VAL A 66 3.89 -1.98 6.44
CA VAL A 66 4.97 -2.25 7.41
C VAL A 66 4.41 -2.93 8.66
N GLY A 67 3.30 -2.43 9.21
CA GLY A 67 2.66 -3.05 10.38
C GLY A 67 2.16 -4.47 10.11
N ALA A 68 1.42 -4.64 9.00
CA ALA A 68 0.87 -5.94 8.59
C ALA A 68 1.98 -6.95 8.32
N SER A 69 3.00 -6.57 7.54
CA SER A 69 4.13 -7.44 7.19
C SER A 69 4.93 -7.82 8.42
N THR A 70 5.23 -6.87 9.31
CA THR A 70 5.95 -7.16 10.57
C THR A 70 5.18 -8.15 11.43
N SER A 71 3.86 -7.96 11.59
CA SER A 71 3.01 -8.87 12.35
C SER A 71 2.97 -10.29 11.75
N GLY A 72 2.88 -10.38 10.43
CA GLY A 72 2.92 -11.66 9.70
C GLY A 72 4.27 -12.35 9.81
N THR A 73 5.37 -11.60 9.65
CA THR A 73 6.73 -12.14 9.83
C THR A 73 6.93 -12.68 11.24
N ILE A 74 6.49 -11.96 12.28
CA ILE A 74 6.59 -12.45 13.67
C ILE A 74 5.78 -13.74 13.86
N ALA A 75 4.57 -13.82 13.31
CA ALA A 75 3.74 -15.02 13.39
C ALA A 75 4.41 -16.23 12.71
N HIS A 76 4.95 -16.06 11.50
CA HIS A 76 5.66 -17.11 10.79
C HIS A 76 7.04 -17.43 11.40
N PHE A 77 7.68 -16.45 12.04
CA PHE A 77 8.96 -16.64 12.73
C PHE A 77 8.80 -17.60 13.91
N ARG A 78 7.71 -17.46 14.67
CA ARG A 78 7.38 -18.40 15.77
C ARG A 78 7.12 -19.82 15.29
N LEU A 79 6.71 -19.99 14.03
CA LEU A 79 6.48 -21.29 13.40
C LEU A 79 7.75 -21.88 12.75
N GLY A 80 8.88 -21.16 12.77
CA GLY A 80 10.15 -21.61 12.16
C GLY A 80 10.18 -21.53 10.63
N ASN A 81 9.19 -20.90 10.00
CA ASN A 81 9.01 -20.89 8.55
C ASN A 81 9.67 -19.67 7.86
N VAL A 82 10.50 -18.89 8.56
CA VAL A 82 11.11 -17.67 8.02
C VAL A 82 12.50 -17.97 7.46
N ASP A 83 12.61 -17.91 6.14
CA ASP A 83 13.89 -17.95 5.44
C ASP A 83 14.44 -16.53 5.27
N PHE A 84 15.38 -16.16 6.16
CA PHE A 84 16.04 -14.85 6.12
C PHE A 84 16.91 -14.65 4.87
N LYS A 85 17.46 -15.73 4.29
CA LYS A 85 18.29 -15.63 3.09
C LYS A 85 17.42 -15.22 1.90
N MET A 86 16.28 -15.88 1.74
CA MET A 86 15.29 -15.50 0.72
C MET A 86 14.71 -14.11 0.99
N GLY A 87 14.45 -13.76 2.27
CA GLY A 87 14.00 -12.42 2.65
C GLY A 87 14.96 -11.31 2.21
N ILE A 88 16.27 -11.49 2.41
CA ILE A 88 17.29 -10.52 1.98
C ILE A 88 17.37 -10.42 0.45
N LEU A 89 17.31 -11.56 -0.26
CA LEU A 89 17.30 -11.54 -1.72
C LEU A 89 16.09 -10.79 -2.28
N LEU A 90 14.90 -11.03 -1.71
CA LEU A 90 13.67 -10.32 -2.07
C LEU A 90 13.75 -8.83 -1.74
N LEU A 91 14.35 -8.46 -0.61
CA LEU A 91 14.57 -7.07 -0.23
C LEU A 91 15.46 -6.35 -1.24
N ILE A 92 16.62 -6.92 -1.58
CA ILE A 92 17.54 -6.32 -2.55
C ILE A 92 16.87 -6.22 -3.92
N GLY A 93 16.23 -7.29 -4.39
CA GLY A 93 15.52 -7.30 -5.68
C GLY A 93 14.36 -6.30 -5.72
N GLY A 94 13.59 -6.20 -4.65
CA GLY A 94 12.47 -5.25 -4.53
C GLY A 94 12.93 -3.79 -4.50
N VAL A 95 13.95 -3.47 -3.71
CA VAL A 95 14.50 -2.10 -3.61
C VAL A 95 15.13 -1.68 -4.94
N THR A 96 15.96 -2.54 -5.53
CA THR A 96 16.63 -2.24 -6.80
C THR A 96 15.62 -2.15 -7.95
N GLY A 97 14.75 -3.15 -8.10
CA GLY A 97 13.71 -3.20 -9.12
C GLY A 97 12.72 -2.05 -9.02
N GLY A 98 12.24 -1.74 -7.80
CA GLY A 98 11.33 -0.62 -7.55
C GLY A 98 11.98 0.73 -7.87
N THR A 99 13.23 0.93 -7.44
CA THR A 99 13.96 2.18 -7.75
C THR A 99 14.17 2.34 -9.25
N VAL A 100 14.63 1.29 -9.92
CA VAL A 100 14.85 1.30 -11.38
C VAL A 100 13.54 1.55 -12.12
N GLY A 101 12.44 0.89 -11.73
CA GLY A 101 11.12 1.10 -12.32
C GLY A 101 10.64 2.56 -12.21
N VAL A 102 10.80 3.18 -11.04
CA VAL A 102 10.45 4.60 -10.84
C VAL A 102 11.30 5.51 -11.73
N GLN A 103 12.60 5.23 -11.88
CA GLN A 103 13.45 6.04 -12.78
C GLN A 103 13.06 5.87 -14.25
N ILE A 104 12.75 4.66 -14.69
CA ILE A 104 12.26 4.39 -16.05
C ILE A 104 10.98 5.17 -16.32
N ILE A 105 10.00 5.13 -15.40
CA ILE A 105 8.75 5.89 -15.56
C ILE A 105 9.01 7.39 -15.61
N LYS A 106 9.92 7.93 -14.79
CA LYS A 106 10.30 9.35 -14.83
C LYS A 106 10.87 9.75 -16.19
N ILE A 107 11.78 8.94 -16.74
CA ILE A 107 12.39 9.16 -18.06
C ILE A 107 11.31 9.12 -19.15
N LEU A 108 10.42 8.12 -19.12
CA LEU A 108 9.31 8.01 -20.08
C LEU A 108 8.36 9.22 -20.00
N ARG A 109 8.12 9.75 -18.79
CA ARG A 109 7.28 10.95 -18.58
C ARG A 109 7.93 12.20 -19.16
N GLN A 110 9.25 12.34 -19.03
CA GLN A 110 10.01 13.46 -19.59
C GLN A 110 10.07 13.43 -21.13
N LEU A 111 10.04 12.24 -21.73
CA LEU A 111 10.02 12.06 -23.18
C LEU A 111 8.64 12.28 -23.82
N GLY A 112 7.61 12.61 -23.06
CA GLY A 112 6.24 12.85 -23.57
C GLY A 112 5.49 11.59 -24.04
N ASN A 113 6.12 10.42 -23.99
CA ASN A 113 5.56 9.14 -24.46
C ASN A 113 4.97 8.27 -23.36
N ALA A 114 5.12 8.62 -22.08
CA ALA A 114 4.54 7.83 -20.98
C ALA A 114 3.02 7.69 -21.11
N ASP A 115 2.30 8.79 -21.38
CA ASP A 115 0.85 8.75 -21.51
C ASP A 115 0.40 7.97 -22.76
N PHE A 116 1.23 7.89 -23.82
CA PHE A 116 0.94 7.09 -25.01
C PHE A 116 1.17 5.59 -24.79
N LEU A 117 2.28 5.21 -24.15
CA LEU A 117 2.61 3.82 -23.82
C LEU A 117 1.64 3.22 -22.79
N ILE A 118 1.26 4.00 -21.78
CA ILE A 118 0.29 3.58 -20.76
C ILE A 118 -1.13 3.46 -21.34
N LYS A 119 -1.47 4.20 -22.40
CA LYS A 119 -2.79 4.14 -23.03
C LYS A 119 -2.96 2.94 -23.98
N ILE A 120 -1.85 2.35 -24.43
CA ILE A 120 -1.83 1.18 -25.33
C ILE A 120 -1.74 -0.15 -24.57
N THR A 121 -1.23 -0.14 -23.33
CA THR A 121 -1.08 -1.33 -22.46
C THR A 121 -2.20 -1.39 -21.45
#